data_AF-A0A952FT87-F1
#
_entry.id   AF-A0A952FT87-F1
#
_cell.length_a   1.000
_cell.length_b   1.000
_cell.length_c   1.000
_cell.angle_alpha   90.00
_cell.angle_beta   90.00
_cell.angle_gamma   90.00
#
_symmetry.space_group_name_H-M   'P 1'
#
loop_
_entity.id
_entity.type
_entity.pdbx_description
1 polymer ?
#
loop_
_entity_poly.entity_id
_entity_poly.type
_entity_poly.pdbx_seq_one_letter_code
_entity_poly.pdbx_strand_id
1 'polypeptide(L)'
;FVLNREAAHSRARVARVGGDLAGKAILEAVVAKALDAPHIEIWEQAFALGLITDHSGAVIGAVVDHQDRRIAVYAPAVVLASGGLGGLFAITTNPATLRGEGMAMAALAGAVIADPEFVQFHPTALDFGRDPAPLATEALRGEGAILVDREGVRFVLEDHPDGELAPRDIVARAVHKARASGRGAFLDATQAIGAHFPEEFPTVFASCIDNGVDPRTELMPVAPAVHYHMGGVATDIHGRTSMKGLYAAGECASTGVHGANRLASNSLLEAAAFGERVGKQLRDLTRFEGDVDSAVLPALPRQLSGDDLRTLRDAMSRYAGVVRDEEGLTALLTLIDGLEDKAPGALAVVSARLVAECALRRRESRGSHYRSDYPQTAGQGERTFVRWADVAKSMNQVETPCLSPDCLTC
;
A
#
# COMPACT_ATOMS: atom_id res chain seq x y z
N PHE A 1 1.05 -23.30 18.74
CA PHE A 1 0.97 -21.84 18.58
C PHE A 1 0.18 -21.28 19.75
N VAL A 2 0.50 -20.06 20.20
CA VAL A 2 -0.27 -19.32 21.21
C VAL A 2 -1.13 -18.28 20.48
N LEU A 3 -2.36 -18.04 20.95
CA LEU A 3 -3.25 -17.04 20.37
C LEU A 3 -3.15 -15.71 21.13
N ASN A 4 -2.98 -14.62 20.39
CA ASN A 4 -2.94 -13.26 20.90
C ASN A 4 -4.19 -12.46 20.54
N ARG A 5 -4.40 -11.40 21.32
CA ARG A 5 -5.40 -10.36 21.06
C ARG A 5 -4.66 -9.07 20.67
N GLU A 6 -4.84 -8.65 19.42
CA GLU A 6 -4.36 -7.35 18.94
C GLU A 6 -5.48 -6.29 19.04
N ALA A 7 -5.14 -5.02 18.78
CA ALA A 7 -6.10 -3.91 18.88
C ALA A 7 -7.38 -4.15 18.06
N ALA A 8 -8.51 -3.65 18.56
CA ALA A 8 -9.84 -3.83 18.00
C ALA A 8 -10.37 -5.28 17.90
N HIS A 9 -9.62 -6.29 18.33
CA HIS A 9 -10.17 -7.65 18.53
C HIS A 9 -10.86 -7.77 19.90
N SER A 10 -11.98 -8.49 19.97
CA SER A 10 -12.67 -8.82 21.23
C SER A 10 -12.26 -10.18 21.83
N ARG A 11 -11.49 -10.99 21.08
CA ARG A 11 -11.00 -12.32 21.49
C ARG A 11 -9.59 -12.57 20.97
N ALA A 12 -8.82 -13.40 21.68
CA ALA A 12 -7.52 -13.86 21.22
C ALA A 12 -7.68 -14.84 20.05
N ARG A 13 -7.21 -14.44 18.87
CA ARG A 13 -7.35 -15.23 17.63
C ARG A 13 -6.20 -15.07 16.64
N VAL A 14 -5.15 -14.35 17.03
CA VAL A 14 -3.96 -14.13 16.21
C VAL A 14 -2.90 -15.17 16.58
N ALA A 15 -2.55 -16.06 15.66
CA ALA A 15 -1.55 -17.09 15.93
C ALA A 15 -0.13 -16.52 15.91
N ARG A 16 0.65 -16.78 16.98
CA ARG A 16 2.09 -16.49 17.04
C ARG A 16 2.95 -17.73 16.78
N VAL A 17 4.09 -17.52 16.12
CA VAL A 17 5.16 -18.50 15.94
C VAL A 17 6.45 -17.86 16.42
N GLY A 18 7.02 -18.37 17.53
CA GLY A 18 8.31 -17.93 18.06
C GLY A 18 8.43 -16.43 18.35
N GLY A 19 7.40 -15.80 18.93
CA GLY A 19 7.36 -14.34 19.14
C GLY A 19 6.73 -13.61 17.96
N ASP A 20 7.46 -12.67 17.35
CA ASP A 20 7.06 -11.81 16.23
C ASP A 20 7.45 -12.38 14.83
N LEU A 21 7.80 -13.66 14.76
CA LEU A 21 8.35 -14.32 13.56
C LEU A 21 7.31 -15.01 12.65
N ALA A 22 6.02 -14.79 12.86
CA ALA A 22 4.95 -15.49 12.15
C ALA A 22 5.02 -15.31 10.62
N GLY A 23 5.27 -14.09 10.14
CA GLY A 23 5.37 -13.80 8.70
C GLY A 23 6.53 -14.55 8.04
N LYS A 24 7.69 -14.61 8.71
CA LYS A 24 8.87 -15.35 8.24
C LYS A 24 8.57 -16.84 8.12
N ALA A 25 8.00 -17.44 9.16
CA ALA A 25 7.68 -18.87 9.17
C ALA A 25 6.68 -19.27 8.06
N ILE A 26 5.65 -18.44 7.83
CA ILE A 26 4.68 -18.66 6.74
C ILE A 26 5.37 -18.58 5.38
N LEU A 27 6.19 -17.54 5.15
CA LEU A 27 6.86 -17.34 3.87
C LEU A 27 7.87 -18.46 3.58
N GLU A 28 8.68 -18.86 4.54
CA GLU A 28 9.63 -19.98 4.41
C GLU A 28 8.91 -21.27 4.00
N ALA A 29 7.76 -21.57 4.59
CA ALA A 29 6.97 -22.75 4.24
C ALA A 29 6.41 -22.71 2.81
N VAL A 30 5.90 -21.55 2.38
CA VAL A 30 5.36 -21.37 1.02
C VAL A 30 6.47 -21.42 -0.03
N VAL A 31 7.59 -20.73 0.21
CA VAL A 31 8.76 -20.72 -0.70
C VAL A 31 9.34 -22.12 -0.87
N ALA A 32 9.51 -22.87 0.23
CA ALA A 32 10.01 -24.24 0.16
C ALA A 32 9.09 -25.13 -0.70
N LYS A 33 7.77 -24.97 -0.59
CA LYS A 33 6.81 -25.72 -1.41
C LYS A 33 6.80 -25.29 -2.87
N ALA A 34 7.00 -24.00 -3.16
CA ALA A 34 7.10 -23.52 -4.53
C ALA A 34 8.36 -24.04 -5.23
N LEU A 35 9.51 -24.05 -4.53
CA LEU A 35 10.78 -24.55 -5.07
C LEU A 35 10.79 -26.08 -5.29
N ASP A 36 10.05 -26.84 -4.49
CA ASP A 36 9.92 -28.30 -4.62
C ASP A 36 8.92 -28.72 -5.73
N ALA A 37 8.11 -27.79 -6.24
CA ALA A 37 7.09 -28.08 -7.23
C ALA A 37 7.67 -28.05 -8.66
N PRO A 38 7.74 -29.19 -9.37
CA PRO A 38 8.44 -29.28 -10.67
C PRO A 38 7.73 -28.56 -11.83
N HIS A 39 6.50 -28.08 -11.60
CA HIS A 39 5.69 -27.35 -12.57
C HIS A 39 5.75 -25.83 -12.37
N ILE A 40 6.51 -25.34 -11.38
CA ILE A 40 6.70 -23.92 -11.12
C ILE A 40 8.08 -23.52 -11.63
N GLU A 41 8.12 -22.52 -12.52
CA GLU A 41 9.35 -21.84 -12.93
C GLU A 41 9.43 -20.48 -12.22
N ILE A 42 10.59 -20.19 -11.62
CA ILE A 42 10.83 -18.94 -10.88
C ILE A 42 11.90 -18.14 -11.61
N TRP A 43 11.55 -16.92 -12.02
CA TRP A 43 12.52 -15.93 -12.51
C TRP A 43 12.78 -14.90 -11.41
N GLU A 44 13.95 -14.97 -10.80
CA GLU A 44 14.44 -13.93 -9.89
C GLU A 44 14.97 -12.72 -10.67
N GLN A 45 14.95 -11.54 -10.07
CA GLN A 45 15.41 -10.30 -10.71
C GLN A 45 14.71 -10.04 -12.07
N ALA A 46 13.43 -10.42 -12.14
CA ALA A 46 12.55 -10.16 -13.27
C ALA A 46 11.52 -9.09 -12.91
N PHE A 47 11.38 -8.08 -13.76
CA PHE A 47 10.54 -6.91 -13.51
C PHE A 47 9.43 -6.82 -14.56
N ALA A 48 8.17 -7.00 -14.13
CA ALA A 48 7.03 -6.76 -15.00
C ALA A 48 6.94 -5.26 -15.36
N LEU A 49 6.85 -4.96 -16.65
CA LEU A 49 6.80 -3.61 -17.19
C LEU A 49 5.39 -3.19 -17.63
N GLY A 50 4.52 -4.15 -17.95
CA GLY A 50 3.15 -3.88 -18.36
C GLY A 50 2.41 -5.16 -18.76
N LEU A 51 1.09 -5.05 -18.86
CA LEU A 51 0.22 -6.15 -19.27
C LEU A 51 0.00 -6.12 -20.78
N ILE A 52 0.02 -7.28 -21.42
CA ILE A 52 -0.30 -7.47 -22.84
C ILE A 52 -1.79 -7.78 -22.92
N THR A 53 -2.51 -7.03 -23.76
CA THR A 53 -3.95 -7.26 -24.02
C THR A 53 -4.18 -7.74 -25.44
N ASP A 54 -5.35 -8.30 -25.72
CA ASP A 54 -5.85 -8.50 -27.09
C ASP A 54 -6.74 -7.32 -27.53
N HIS A 55 -7.25 -7.36 -28.77
CA HIS A 55 -8.17 -6.34 -29.30
C HIS A 55 -9.53 -6.28 -28.57
N SER A 56 -9.90 -7.32 -27.82
CA SER A 56 -11.10 -7.30 -26.97
C SER A 56 -10.85 -6.66 -25.61
N GLY A 57 -9.59 -6.37 -25.26
CA GLY A 57 -9.17 -5.88 -23.96
C GLY A 57 -8.98 -6.99 -22.93
N ALA A 58 -8.93 -8.27 -23.31
CA ALA A 58 -8.55 -9.34 -22.40
C ALA A 58 -7.04 -9.34 -22.19
N VAL A 59 -6.57 -9.60 -20.96
CA VAL A 59 -5.16 -9.75 -20.67
C VAL A 59 -4.71 -11.15 -21.07
N ILE A 60 -3.67 -11.21 -21.90
CA ILE A 60 -3.13 -12.45 -22.48
C ILE A 60 -1.65 -12.66 -22.16
N GLY A 61 -1.05 -11.77 -21.36
CA GLY A 61 0.36 -11.87 -21.00
C GLY A 61 0.90 -10.63 -20.31
N ALA A 62 2.22 -10.56 -20.18
CA ALA A 62 2.94 -9.42 -19.64
C ALA A 62 4.28 -9.23 -20.38
N VAL A 63 4.76 -7.99 -20.42
CA VAL A 63 6.14 -7.69 -20.80
C VAL A 63 7.00 -7.68 -19.55
N VAL A 64 8.09 -8.44 -19.57
CA VAL A 64 9.01 -8.61 -18.44
C VAL A 64 10.41 -8.18 -18.86
N ASP A 65 11.08 -7.40 -18.04
CA ASP A 65 12.53 -7.20 -18.09
C ASP A 65 13.21 -8.29 -17.27
N HIS A 66 14.04 -9.11 -17.89
CA HIS A 66 14.80 -10.16 -17.22
C HIS A 66 16.15 -10.32 -17.92
N GLN A 67 17.24 -10.23 -17.17
CA GLN A 67 18.61 -10.31 -17.70
C GLN A 67 18.88 -9.27 -18.80
N ASP A 68 18.45 -8.02 -18.58
CA ASP A 68 18.56 -6.89 -19.51
C ASP A 68 17.86 -7.13 -20.86
N ARG A 69 16.91 -8.08 -20.90
CA ARG A 69 16.10 -8.39 -22.08
C ARG A 69 14.63 -8.17 -21.78
N ARG A 70 13.95 -7.56 -22.74
CA ARG A 70 12.48 -7.44 -22.75
C ARG A 70 11.89 -8.69 -23.38
N ILE A 71 11.08 -9.41 -22.60
CA ILE A 71 10.49 -10.69 -22.96
C ILE A 71 8.97 -10.54 -22.87
N ALA A 72 8.27 -10.90 -23.93
CA ALA A 72 6.82 -11.06 -23.89
C ALA A 72 6.49 -12.46 -23.38
N VAL A 73 5.76 -12.54 -22.27
CA VAL A 73 5.30 -13.79 -21.67
C VAL A 73 3.80 -13.89 -21.88
N TYR A 74 3.36 -14.87 -22.66
CA TYR A 74 1.95 -15.14 -22.91
C TYR A 74 1.43 -16.24 -21.99
N ALA A 75 0.23 -16.05 -21.44
CA ALA A 75 -0.36 -16.97 -20.48
C ALA A 75 -1.89 -16.94 -20.55
N PRO A 76 -2.58 -18.07 -20.25
CA PRO A 76 -4.05 -18.10 -20.21
C PRO A 76 -4.62 -17.25 -19.07
N ALA A 77 -3.80 -16.95 -18.05
CA ALA A 77 -4.13 -16.05 -16.97
C ALA A 77 -2.87 -15.36 -16.44
N VAL A 78 -3.01 -14.10 -16.06
CA VAL A 78 -2.00 -13.31 -15.35
C VAL A 78 -2.52 -13.01 -13.95
N VAL A 79 -1.71 -13.29 -12.93
CA VAL A 79 -2.04 -13.00 -11.53
C VAL A 79 -1.10 -11.92 -11.00
N LEU A 80 -1.65 -10.80 -10.56
CA LEU A 80 -0.92 -9.77 -9.83
C LEU A 80 -0.92 -10.10 -8.33
N ALA A 81 0.27 -10.27 -7.76
CA ALA A 81 0.51 -10.48 -6.33
C ALA A 81 1.70 -9.64 -5.83
N SER A 82 1.78 -8.39 -6.31
CA SER A 82 2.97 -7.52 -6.27
C SER A 82 3.19 -6.76 -4.96
N GLY A 83 2.35 -6.95 -3.95
CA GLY A 83 2.36 -6.13 -2.73
C GLY A 83 1.73 -4.74 -2.90
N GLY A 84 1.84 -3.91 -1.86
CA GLY A 84 1.23 -2.59 -1.81
C GLY A 84 2.04 -1.46 -2.45
N LEU A 85 1.79 -0.24 -1.96
CA LEU A 85 2.40 1.00 -2.46
C LEU A 85 3.16 1.79 -1.39
N GLY A 86 3.54 1.14 -0.28
CA GLY A 86 4.15 1.80 0.86
C GLY A 86 5.47 2.53 0.54
N GLY A 87 6.21 2.11 -0.47
CA GLY A 87 7.41 2.77 -0.97
C GLY A 87 7.16 4.11 -1.69
N LEU A 88 5.91 4.49 -1.93
CA LEU A 88 5.54 5.84 -2.38
C LEU A 88 5.62 6.89 -1.27
N PHE A 89 5.88 6.50 -0.03
CA PHE A 89 5.94 7.41 1.11
C PHE A 89 7.36 7.44 1.68
N ALA A 90 7.79 8.61 2.14
CA ALA A 90 9.11 8.81 2.75
C ALA A 90 9.21 8.11 4.11
N ILE A 91 8.12 8.10 4.89
CA ILE A 91 8.03 7.36 6.16
C ILE A 91 7.17 6.12 5.94
N THR A 92 7.84 4.97 5.83
CA THR A 92 7.20 3.68 5.54
C THR A 92 7.85 2.54 6.31
N THR A 93 7.06 1.52 6.61
CA THR A 93 7.54 0.24 7.16
C THR A 93 7.71 -0.83 6.08
N ASN A 94 7.36 -0.49 4.84
CA ASN A 94 7.42 -1.37 3.68
C ASN A 94 8.76 -1.22 2.97
N PRO A 95 9.25 -2.27 2.27
CA PRO A 95 10.38 -2.10 1.35
C PRO A 95 10.15 -0.92 0.40
N ALA A 96 11.15 -0.05 0.25
CA ALA A 96 11.06 1.17 -0.58
C ALA A 96 10.87 0.89 -2.09
N THR A 97 10.96 -0.38 -2.48
CA THR A 97 10.69 -0.87 -3.84
C THR A 97 9.21 -1.12 -4.12
N LEU A 98 8.34 -1.22 -3.12
CA LEU A 98 6.90 -1.47 -3.33
C LEU A 98 6.15 -0.16 -3.61
N ARG A 99 5.95 0.18 -4.89
CA ARG A 99 5.40 1.49 -5.30
C ARG A 99 4.06 1.37 -6.05
N GLY A 100 3.37 0.24 -5.86
CA GLY A 100 2.07 -0.02 -6.45
C GLY A 100 2.14 -0.39 -7.94
N GLU A 101 3.24 -0.97 -8.40
CA GLU A 101 3.48 -1.29 -9.82
C GLU A 101 2.36 -2.16 -10.41
N GLY A 102 1.90 -3.18 -9.69
CA GLY A 102 0.81 -4.04 -10.14
C GLY A 102 -0.51 -3.28 -10.30
N MET A 103 -0.84 -2.38 -9.36
CA MET A 103 -2.04 -1.53 -9.46
C MET A 103 -1.94 -0.59 -10.66
N ALA A 104 -0.79 0.05 -10.87
CA ALA A 104 -0.57 0.94 -12.01
C ALA A 104 -0.64 0.20 -13.34
N MET A 105 0.00 -0.97 -13.47
CA MET A 105 -0.07 -1.78 -14.69
C MET A 105 -1.51 -2.21 -15.02
N ALA A 106 -2.27 -2.63 -14.01
CA ALA A 106 -3.69 -2.96 -14.19
C ALA A 106 -4.52 -1.74 -14.61
N ALA A 107 -4.30 -0.59 -13.95
CA ALA A 107 -5.01 0.65 -14.26
C ALA A 107 -4.75 1.10 -15.71
N LEU A 108 -3.48 1.10 -16.14
CA LEU A 108 -3.07 1.44 -17.50
C LEU A 108 -3.64 0.47 -18.55
N ALA A 109 -3.81 -0.80 -18.20
CA ALA A 109 -4.47 -1.79 -19.06
C ALA A 109 -6.00 -1.59 -19.15
N GLY A 110 -6.60 -0.79 -18.26
CA GLY A 110 -8.03 -0.49 -18.24
C GLY A 110 -8.81 -1.21 -17.13
N ALA A 111 -8.14 -1.86 -16.18
CA ALA A 111 -8.79 -2.47 -15.04
C ALA A 111 -9.41 -1.41 -14.12
N VAL A 112 -10.50 -1.79 -13.45
CA VAL A 112 -11.10 -0.99 -12.39
C VAL A 112 -10.21 -1.08 -11.15
N ILE A 113 -9.84 0.07 -10.61
CA ILE A 113 -9.16 0.22 -9.33
C ILE A 113 -10.21 0.59 -8.29
N ALA A 114 -10.08 0.02 -7.09
CA ALA A 114 -10.97 0.34 -5.98
C ALA A 114 -10.21 0.86 -4.78
N ASP A 115 -10.85 1.82 -4.09
CA ASP A 115 -10.43 2.33 -2.78
C ASP A 115 -8.96 2.81 -2.68
N PRO A 116 -8.32 3.39 -3.75
CA PRO A 116 -6.89 3.68 -3.73
C PRO A 116 -6.49 4.71 -2.65
N GLU A 117 -7.42 5.55 -2.20
CA GLU A 117 -7.21 6.55 -1.16
C GLU A 117 -7.02 5.97 0.26
N PHE A 118 -7.42 4.72 0.48
CA PHE A 118 -7.34 4.06 1.78
C PHE A 118 -5.96 3.44 1.99
N VAL A 119 -5.04 4.28 2.47
CA VAL A 119 -3.69 3.92 2.92
C VAL A 119 -3.67 3.93 4.45
N GLN A 120 -3.24 2.84 5.07
CA GLN A 120 -3.13 2.72 6.53
C GLN A 120 -1.74 3.11 7.02
N PHE A 121 -1.71 3.87 8.11
CA PHE A 121 -0.51 4.26 8.81
C PHE A 121 -0.41 3.51 10.12
N HIS A 122 0.74 2.87 10.38
CA HIS A 122 1.03 2.31 11.70
C HIS A 122 1.52 3.45 12.61
N PRO A 123 1.01 3.58 13.85
CA PRO A 123 1.33 4.72 14.72
C PRO A 123 2.75 4.71 15.28
N THR A 124 3.36 3.52 15.41
CA THR A 124 4.61 3.32 16.15
C THR A 124 5.73 2.76 15.28
N ALA A 125 6.00 3.36 14.12
CA ALA A 125 7.27 3.10 13.45
C ALA A 125 8.38 3.83 14.22
N LEU A 126 9.53 3.18 14.41
CA LEU A 126 10.67 3.72 15.14
C LEU A 126 11.34 4.82 14.31
N ASP A 127 11.36 6.05 14.85
CA ASP A 127 11.81 7.25 14.17
C ASP A 127 13.32 7.45 14.31
N PHE A 128 14.07 6.50 13.74
CA PHE A 128 15.54 6.50 13.75
C PHE A 128 16.17 7.03 12.45
N GLY A 129 15.39 7.65 11.57
CA GLY A 129 15.87 8.14 10.27
C GLY A 129 16.25 7.04 9.27
N ARG A 130 15.74 5.81 9.46
CA ARG A 130 15.94 4.68 8.53
C ARG A 130 14.82 4.61 7.49
N ASP A 131 15.16 4.08 6.31
CA ASP A 131 14.23 3.81 5.21
C ASP A 131 14.42 2.37 4.70
N PRO A 132 13.49 1.44 5.00
CA PRO A 132 12.26 1.65 5.75
C PRO A 132 12.50 1.87 7.25
N ALA A 133 11.52 2.50 7.90
CA ALA A 133 11.48 2.66 9.34
C ALA A 133 11.18 1.31 10.01
N PRO A 134 11.98 0.87 10.99
CA PRO A 134 11.68 -0.32 11.76
C PRO A 134 10.33 -0.19 12.49
N LEU A 135 9.64 -1.30 12.69
CA LEU A 135 8.30 -1.30 13.27
C LEU A 135 8.36 -1.70 14.74
N ALA A 136 7.88 -0.84 15.65
CA ALA A 136 7.52 -1.27 16.99
C ALA A 136 6.12 -1.91 16.92
N THR A 137 6.05 -3.22 17.16
CA THR A 137 4.83 -4.01 17.01
C THR A 137 3.67 -3.48 17.87
N GLU A 138 2.45 -3.55 17.33
CA GLU A 138 1.22 -3.21 18.05
C GLU A 138 1.04 -4.02 19.34
N ALA A 139 1.63 -5.22 19.41
CA ALA A 139 1.61 -6.03 20.61
C ALA A 139 2.22 -5.31 21.84
N LEU A 140 3.19 -4.41 21.67
CA LEU A 140 3.75 -3.63 22.78
C LEU A 140 2.69 -2.78 23.50
N ARG A 141 1.80 -2.13 22.72
CA ARG A 141 0.65 -1.39 23.28
C ARG A 141 -0.35 -2.33 23.95
N GLY A 142 -0.51 -3.54 23.40
CA GLY A 142 -1.31 -4.62 23.99
C GLY A 142 -0.81 -5.08 25.37
N GLU A 143 0.51 -5.10 25.57
CA GLU A 143 1.15 -5.41 26.85
C GLU A 143 1.22 -4.21 27.81
N GLY A 144 0.69 -3.04 27.41
CA GLY A 144 0.57 -1.87 28.27
C GLY A 144 1.58 -0.75 28.03
N ALA A 145 2.39 -0.82 26.97
CA ALA A 145 3.23 0.32 26.57
C ALA A 145 2.37 1.54 26.23
N ILE A 146 2.79 2.72 26.70
CA ILE A 146 2.04 3.98 26.58
C ILE A 146 2.70 4.95 25.60
N LEU A 147 1.90 5.85 25.03
CA LEU A 147 2.40 6.91 24.14
C LEU A 147 2.48 8.24 24.90
N VAL A 148 3.69 8.79 24.97
CA VAL A 148 4.02 10.00 25.73
C VAL A 148 4.76 11.02 24.86
N ASP A 149 4.65 12.30 25.21
CA ASP A 149 5.51 13.34 24.64
C ASP A 149 6.85 13.46 25.37
N ARG A 150 7.69 14.42 24.97
CA ARG A 150 9.03 14.62 25.56
C ARG A 150 8.98 14.96 27.05
N GLU A 151 7.88 15.57 27.50
CA GLU A 151 7.63 15.92 28.90
C GLU A 151 7.03 14.75 29.70
N GLY A 152 6.78 13.60 29.06
CA GLY A 152 6.20 12.41 29.70
C GLY A 152 4.67 12.45 29.80
N VAL A 153 4.01 13.39 29.13
CA VAL A 153 2.54 13.49 29.15
C VAL A 153 1.94 12.45 28.20
N ARG A 154 1.07 11.60 28.74
CA ARG A 154 0.32 10.61 27.96
C ARG A 154 -0.80 11.28 27.16
N PHE A 155 -0.65 11.35 25.84
CA PHE A 155 -1.50 12.20 25.00
C PHE A 155 -2.65 11.46 24.27
N VAL A 156 -2.59 10.14 24.09
CA VAL A 156 -3.61 9.44 23.27
C VAL A 156 -4.99 9.43 23.93
N LEU A 157 -5.03 9.43 25.27
CA LEU A 157 -6.27 9.52 26.04
C LEU A 157 -7.04 10.83 25.84
N GLU A 158 -6.38 11.88 25.34
CA GLU A 158 -7.04 13.14 24.99
C GLU A 158 -7.97 12.95 23.78
N ASP A 159 -7.63 12.03 22.87
CA ASP A 159 -8.33 11.83 21.60
C ASP A 159 -9.31 10.63 21.65
N HIS A 160 -9.07 9.61 22.49
CA HIS A 160 -9.95 8.43 22.59
C HIS A 160 -9.88 7.70 23.95
N PRO A 161 -11.02 7.26 24.53
CA PRO A 161 -11.06 6.61 25.84
C PRO A 161 -10.30 5.28 25.91
N ASP A 162 -10.23 4.52 24.80
CA ASP A 162 -9.45 3.28 24.72
C ASP A 162 -7.92 3.51 24.68
N GLY A 163 -7.46 4.77 24.63
CA GLY A 163 -6.04 5.12 24.63
C GLY A 163 -5.25 4.41 23.54
N GLU A 164 -4.13 3.78 23.91
CA GLU A 164 -3.24 3.06 23.01
C GLU A 164 -3.86 1.82 22.35
N LEU A 165 -5.03 1.36 22.82
CA LEU A 165 -5.80 0.27 22.21
C LEU A 165 -6.90 0.75 21.26
N ALA A 166 -7.05 2.07 21.07
CA ALA A 166 -7.93 2.65 20.07
C ALA A 166 -7.57 2.19 18.64
N PRO A 167 -8.49 2.33 17.66
CA PRO A 167 -8.21 2.03 16.26
C PRO A 167 -6.93 2.72 15.75
N ARG A 168 -6.18 2.03 14.88
CA ARG A 168 -4.86 2.49 14.41
C ARG A 168 -4.88 3.90 13.83
N ASP A 169 -5.94 4.28 13.11
CA ASP A 169 -6.06 5.60 12.49
C ASP A 169 -6.18 6.72 13.54
N ILE A 170 -6.85 6.45 14.65
CA ILE A 170 -6.96 7.37 15.79
C ILE A 170 -5.60 7.57 16.44
N VAL A 171 -4.91 6.48 16.78
CA VAL A 171 -3.59 6.54 17.43
C VAL A 171 -2.56 7.20 16.48
N ALA A 172 -2.61 6.90 15.18
CA ALA A 172 -1.73 7.51 14.20
C ALA A 172 -1.94 9.03 14.08
N ARG A 173 -3.20 9.51 14.15
CA ARG A 173 -3.52 10.94 14.21
C ARG A 173 -3.01 11.60 15.49
N ALA A 174 -3.15 10.94 16.64
CA ALA A 174 -2.63 11.44 17.91
C ALA A 174 -1.10 11.62 17.87
N VAL A 175 -0.37 10.60 17.37
CA VAL A 175 1.09 10.65 17.19
C VAL A 175 1.46 11.75 16.18
N HIS A 176 0.73 11.86 15.07
CA HIS A 176 0.96 12.91 14.07
C HIS A 176 0.81 14.32 14.69
N LYS A 177 -0.28 14.56 15.43
CA LYS A 177 -0.56 15.82 16.13
C LYS A 177 0.53 16.16 17.14
N ALA A 178 0.97 15.20 17.96
CA ALA A 178 2.05 15.40 18.94
C ALA A 178 3.37 15.81 18.25
N ARG A 179 3.77 15.11 17.18
CA ARG A 179 4.97 15.46 16.40
C ARG A 179 4.85 16.84 15.73
N ALA A 180 3.72 17.12 15.06
CA ALA A 180 3.49 18.38 14.37
C ALA A 180 3.48 19.59 15.34
N SER A 181 3.05 19.38 16.59
CA SER A 181 3.08 20.40 17.64
C SER A 181 4.46 20.66 18.25
N GLY A 182 5.50 19.91 17.86
CA GLY A 182 6.86 20.03 18.41
C GLY A 182 7.10 19.31 19.74
N ARG A 183 6.04 18.76 20.36
CA ARG A 183 6.12 17.95 21.60
C ARG A 183 6.89 16.64 21.41
N GLY A 184 6.93 16.13 20.17
CA GLY A 184 7.45 14.81 19.87
C GLY A 184 6.47 13.70 20.25
N ALA A 185 6.81 12.46 19.90
CA ALA A 185 6.01 11.30 20.26
C ALA A 185 6.94 10.12 20.53
N PHE A 186 6.72 9.47 21.68
CA PHE A 186 7.55 8.37 22.14
C PHE A 186 6.68 7.22 22.66
N LEU A 187 7.13 6.00 22.41
CA LEU A 187 6.56 4.79 23.00
C LEU A 187 7.36 4.42 24.26
N ASP A 188 6.68 4.41 25.41
CA ASP A 188 7.23 3.98 26.69
C ASP A 188 6.82 2.55 27.00
N ALA A 189 7.79 1.64 26.97
CA ALA A 189 7.65 0.24 27.33
C ALA A 189 8.39 -0.12 28.64
N THR A 190 8.98 0.87 29.32
CA THR A 190 9.92 0.66 30.42
C THR A 190 9.27 0.01 31.64
N GLN A 191 8.00 0.34 31.91
CA GLN A 191 7.22 -0.25 33.01
C GLN A 191 6.49 -1.52 32.60
N ALA A 192 5.90 -1.52 31.41
CA ALA A 192 5.02 -2.60 30.96
C ALA A 192 5.80 -3.87 30.57
N ILE A 193 6.99 -3.71 29.97
CA ILE A 193 7.85 -4.81 29.53
C ILE A 193 9.17 -4.79 30.29
N GLY A 194 9.82 -3.62 30.36
CA GLY A 194 11.04 -3.41 31.14
C GLY A 194 12.13 -4.45 30.84
N ALA A 195 12.60 -5.16 31.87
CA ALA A 195 13.71 -6.09 31.76
C ALA A 195 13.47 -7.28 30.80
N HIS A 196 12.22 -7.63 30.51
CA HIS A 196 11.83 -8.79 29.67
C HIS A 196 11.83 -8.48 28.17
N PHE A 197 12.13 -7.24 27.78
CA PHE A 197 12.07 -6.79 26.38
C PHE A 197 12.94 -7.63 25.44
N PRO A 198 14.21 -7.98 25.77
CA PRO A 198 15.06 -8.77 24.88
C PRO A 198 14.49 -10.14 24.54
N GLU A 199 13.79 -10.77 25.49
CA GLU A 199 13.22 -12.11 25.32
C GLU A 199 11.86 -12.09 24.61
N GLU A 200 11.01 -11.12 24.94
CA GLU A 200 9.63 -11.07 24.42
C GLU A 200 9.50 -10.39 23.06
N PHE A 201 10.35 -9.38 22.79
CA PHE A 201 10.33 -8.58 21.56
C PHE A 201 11.74 -8.44 20.96
N PRO A 202 12.44 -9.56 20.66
CA PRO A 202 13.85 -9.55 20.27
C PRO A 202 14.16 -8.72 19.02
N THR A 203 13.27 -8.71 18.03
CA THR A 203 13.46 -7.93 16.79
C THR A 203 13.41 -6.42 17.07
N VAL A 204 12.45 -5.97 17.89
CA VAL A 204 12.33 -4.56 18.27
C VAL A 204 13.50 -4.17 19.17
N PHE A 205 13.88 -5.03 20.12
CA PHE A 205 15.03 -4.81 21.00
C PHE A 205 16.31 -4.59 20.19
N ALA A 206 16.63 -5.52 19.30
CA ALA A 206 17.80 -5.43 18.43
C ALA A 206 17.79 -4.14 17.61
N SER A 207 16.64 -3.79 17.03
CA SER A 207 16.50 -2.54 16.29
C SER A 207 16.72 -1.30 17.16
N CYS A 208 16.28 -1.27 18.42
CA CYS A 208 16.52 -0.12 19.28
C CYS A 208 18.01 -0.01 19.68
N ILE A 209 18.62 -1.13 20.09
CA ILE A 209 20.04 -1.17 20.48
C ILE A 209 20.96 -0.76 19.32
N ASP A 210 20.67 -1.24 18.10
CA ASP A 210 21.40 -0.86 16.88
C ASP A 210 21.31 0.63 16.54
N ASN A 211 20.36 1.36 17.15
CA ASN A 211 20.19 2.80 16.99
C ASN A 211 20.47 3.56 18.30
N GLY A 212 21.10 2.91 19.28
CA GLY A 212 21.57 3.56 20.52
C GLY A 212 20.47 3.89 21.52
N VAL A 213 19.34 3.18 21.49
CA VAL A 213 18.23 3.32 22.46
C VAL A 213 18.04 1.99 23.19
N ASP A 214 18.07 1.99 24.51
CA ASP A 214 17.71 0.82 25.32
C ASP A 214 16.23 0.87 25.74
N PRO A 215 15.33 0.12 25.08
CA PRO A 215 13.89 0.22 25.30
C PRO A 215 13.44 -0.32 26.67
N ARG A 216 14.36 -0.90 27.45
CA ARG A 216 14.09 -1.33 28.84
C ARG A 216 14.07 -0.15 29.80
N THR A 217 14.81 0.91 29.47
CA THR A 217 15.02 2.07 30.36
C THR A 217 14.77 3.41 29.69
N GLU A 218 14.63 3.44 28.37
CA GLU A 218 14.52 4.68 27.58
C GLU A 218 13.25 4.69 26.72
N LEU A 219 12.80 5.91 26.41
CA LEU A 219 11.66 6.16 25.52
C LEU A 219 12.07 5.94 24.06
N MET A 220 11.24 5.21 23.30
CA MET A 220 11.47 4.97 21.88
C MET A 220 10.83 6.08 21.03
N PRO A 221 11.58 6.85 20.22
CA PRO A 221 10.99 7.85 19.33
C PRO A 221 10.14 7.15 18.26
N VAL A 222 8.93 7.66 18.02
CA VAL A 222 8.01 7.06 17.04
C VAL A 222 7.39 8.06 16.08
N ALA A 223 7.02 7.56 14.91
CA ALA A 223 6.34 8.28 13.85
C ALA A 223 5.22 7.43 13.22
N PRO A 224 4.14 8.05 12.71
CA PRO A 224 3.21 7.37 11.84
C PRO A 224 3.89 7.05 10.51
N ALA A 225 3.82 5.80 10.07
CA ALA A 225 4.43 5.35 8.81
C ALA A 225 3.43 4.55 7.99
N VAL A 226 3.49 4.66 6.66
CA VAL A 226 2.66 3.80 5.80
C VAL A 226 3.02 2.34 6.05
N HIS A 227 1.98 1.53 6.20
CA HIS A 227 2.11 0.14 6.60
C HIS A 227 1.29 -0.82 5.77
N TYR A 228 0.13 -0.39 5.26
CA TYR A 228 -0.71 -1.24 4.41
C TYR A 228 -1.53 -0.41 3.43
N HIS A 229 -1.78 -0.95 2.24
CA HIS A 229 -2.73 -0.39 1.27
C HIS A 229 -3.99 -1.24 1.20
N MET A 230 -5.15 -0.66 1.53
CA MET A 230 -6.45 -1.37 1.42
C MET A 230 -7.07 -1.28 0.02
N GLY A 231 -6.67 -0.27 -0.75
CA GLY A 231 -7.04 -0.14 -2.14
C GLY A 231 -6.27 -1.09 -3.05
N GLY A 232 -6.46 -0.95 -4.35
CA GLY A 232 -5.78 -1.79 -5.33
C GLY A 232 -6.68 -2.17 -6.49
N VAL A 233 -6.26 -3.19 -7.25
CA VAL A 233 -7.04 -3.72 -8.37
C VAL A 233 -8.34 -4.33 -7.85
N ALA A 234 -9.48 -3.83 -8.33
CA ALA A 234 -10.78 -4.31 -7.87
C ALA A 234 -10.95 -5.78 -8.25
N THR A 235 -11.34 -6.60 -7.27
CA THR A 235 -11.57 -8.03 -7.48
C THR A 235 -12.90 -8.50 -6.90
N ASP A 236 -13.43 -9.59 -7.45
CA ASP A 236 -14.46 -10.38 -6.79
C ASP A 236 -13.85 -11.27 -5.68
N ILE A 237 -14.70 -12.07 -5.02
CA ILE A 237 -14.28 -12.96 -3.93
C ILE A 237 -13.35 -14.11 -4.39
N HIS A 238 -13.19 -14.29 -5.69
CA HIS A 238 -12.34 -15.30 -6.33
C HIS A 238 -11.07 -14.70 -6.96
N GLY A 239 -10.84 -13.40 -6.76
CA GLY A 239 -9.66 -12.69 -7.28
C GLY A 239 -9.76 -12.31 -8.75
N ARG A 240 -10.93 -12.45 -9.40
CA ARG A 240 -11.13 -12.02 -10.80
C ARG A 240 -11.24 -10.51 -10.84
N THR A 241 -10.52 -9.88 -11.76
CA THR A 241 -10.61 -8.43 -11.98
C THR A 241 -11.72 -8.10 -12.98
N SER A 242 -11.90 -6.81 -13.29
CA SER A 242 -12.80 -6.38 -14.36
C SER A 242 -12.31 -6.75 -15.77
N MET A 243 -11.07 -7.22 -15.92
CA MET A 243 -10.49 -7.63 -17.20
C MET A 243 -10.39 -9.15 -17.29
N LYS A 244 -10.91 -9.72 -18.38
CA LYS A 244 -10.78 -11.16 -18.65
C LYS A 244 -9.29 -11.53 -18.72
N GLY A 245 -8.91 -12.66 -18.13
CA GLY A 245 -7.53 -13.14 -18.11
C GLY A 245 -6.66 -12.50 -17.02
N LEU A 246 -7.13 -11.46 -16.33
CA LEU A 246 -6.39 -10.81 -15.24
C LEU A 246 -7.02 -11.12 -13.87
N TYR A 247 -6.16 -11.52 -12.94
CA TYR A 247 -6.47 -11.78 -11.55
C TYR A 247 -5.57 -10.94 -10.64
N ALA A 248 -6.02 -10.68 -9.42
CA ALA A 248 -5.18 -10.05 -8.40
C ALA A 248 -5.43 -10.68 -7.02
N ALA A 249 -4.39 -10.79 -6.20
CA ALA A 249 -4.46 -11.29 -4.84
C ALA A 249 -3.41 -10.63 -3.94
N GLY A 250 -3.66 -10.67 -2.63
CA GLY A 250 -2.82 -9.97 -1.65
C GLY A 250 -2.99 -8.45 -1.72
N GLU A 251 -1.99 -7.71 -1.23
CA GLU A 251 -2.11 -6.27 -0.97
C GLU A 251 -2.28 -5.40 -2.24
N CYS A 252 -1.93 -5.88 -3.43
CA CYS A 252 -2.21 -5.13 -4.66
C CYS A 252 -3.69 -5.21 -5.08
N ALA A 253 -4.49 -6.06 -4.45
CA ALA A 253 -5.89 -6.26 -4.76
C ALA A 253 -6.80 -5.55 -3.74
N SER A 254 -7.89 -4.97 -4.22
CA SER A 254 -8.95 -4.46 -3.37
C SER A 254 -10.14 -5.43 -3.39
N THR A 255 -10.13 -6.37 -2.44
CA THR A 255 -11.17 -7.42 -2.30
C THR A 255 -12.42 -6.93 -1.57
N GLY A 256 -12.33 -5.75 -0.93
CA GLY A 256 -13.37 -5.18 -0.08
C GLY A 256 -13.34 -5.67 1.39
N VAL A 257 -12.53 -6.67 1.75
CA VAL A 257 -12.51 -7.24 3.10
C VAL A 257 -12.01 -6.26 4.18
N HIS A 258 -11.18 -5.29 3.79
CA HIS A 258 -10.59 -4.32 4.72
C HIS A 258 -11.38 -3.02 4.87
N GLY A 259 -12.30 -2.75 3.93
CA GLY A 259 -13.01 -1.47 3.86
C GLY A 259 -12.07 -0.27 4.01
N ALA A 260 -12.46 0.70 4.84
CA ALA A 260 -11.71 1.94 5.07
C ALA A 260 -10.56 1.82 6.08
N ASN A 261 -10.42 0.69 6.79
CA ASN A 261 -9.35 0.51 7.75
C ASN A 261 -9.12 -0.98 8.04
N ARG A 262 -7.99 -1.50 7.56
CA ARG A 262 -7.62 -2.92 7.75
C ARG A 262 -7.45 -3.25 9.23
N LEU A 263 -8.11 -4.31 9.69
CA LEU A 263 -7.90 -4.84 11.03
C LEU A 263 -6.51 -5.49 11.13
N ALA A 264 -5.86 -5.34 12.29
CA ALA A 264 -4.57 -5.96 12.58
C ALA A 264 -4.62 -7.49 12.31
N SER A 265 -3.48 -8.06 11.92
CA SER A 265 -3.35 -9.49 11.53
C SER A 265 -4.17 -10.03 10.34
N ASN A 266 -5.05 -9.23 9.71
CA ASN A 266 -5.84 -9.72 8.57
C ASN A 266 -5.11 -9.75 7.21
N SER A 267 -3.97 -9.07 7.02
CA SER A 267 -3.31 -8.98 5.70
C SER A 267 -2.73 -10.32 5.23
N LEU A 268 -1.97 -11.02 6.09
CA LEU A 268 -1.43 -12.34 5.77
C LEU A 268 -2.55 -13.38 5.61
N LEU A 269 -3.64 -13.25 6.38
CA LEU A 269 -4.82 -14.08 6.22
C LEU A 269 -5.48 -13.87 4.85
N GLU A 270 -5.62 -12.62 4.41
CA GLU A 270 -6.13 -12.32 3.07
C GLU A 270 -5.22 -12.92 1.99
N ALA A 271 -3.90 -12.70 2.08
CA ALA A 271 -2.94 -13.23 1.10
C ALA A 271 -3.06 -14.76 0.96
N ALA A 272 -3.12 -15.49 2.08
CA ALA A 272 -3.29 -16.94 2.06
C ALA A 272 -4.66 -17.36 1.51
N ALA A 273 -5.75 -16.76 2.00
CA ALA A 273 -7.11 -17.15 1.63
C ALA A 273 -7.43 -16.83 0.17
N PHE A 274 -7.05 -15.66 -0.33
CA PHE A 274 -7.27 -15.28 -1.73
C PHE A 274 -6.27 -15.95 -2.67
N GLY A 275 -5.03 -16.18 -2.24
CA GLY A 275 -4.07 -17.00 -3.00
C GLY A 275 -4.59 -18.41 -3.27
N GLU A 276 -5.14 -19.08 -2.24
CA GLU A 276 -5.78 -20.40 -2.39
C GLU A 276 -6.98 -20.35 -3.36
N ARG A 277 -7.84 -19.33 -3.23
CA ARG A 277 -9.02 -19.18 -4.09
C ARG A 277 -8.64 -18.97 -5.55
N VAL A 278 -7.68 -18.07 -5.83
CA VAL A 278 -7.18 -17.84 -7.19
C VAL A 278 -6.56 -19.13 -7.73
N GLY A 279 -5.71 -19.82 -6.96
CA GLY A 279 -5.14 -21.11 -7.36
C GLY A 279 -6.21 -22.14 -7.76
N LYS A 280 -7.31 -22.23 -7.01
CA LYS A 280 -8.45 -23.11 -7.36
C LYS A 280 -9.17 -22.69 -8.65
N GLN A 281 -9.26 -21.40 -8.97
CA GLN A 281 -9.85 -20.92 -10.22
C GLN A 281 -9.00 -21.30 -11.43
N LEU A 282 -7.68 -21.27 -11.27
CA LEU A 282 -6.73 -21.42 -12.38
C LEU A 282 -6.22 -22.85 -12.57
N ARG A 283 -6.50 -23.75 -11.62
CA ARG A 283 -5.99 -25.14 -11.62
C ARG A 283 -6.17 -25.86 -12.96
N ASP A 284 -7.33 -25.68 -13.58
CA ASP A 284 -7.71 -26.43 -14.79
C ASP A 284 -7.39 -25.63 -16.09
N LEU A 285 -6.84 -24.42 -15.97
CA LEU A 285 -6.38 -23.59 -17.10
C LEU A 285 -4.98 -24.03 -17.53
N THR A 286 -4.94 -25.02 -18.42
CA THR A 286 -3.68 -25.67 -18.85
C THR A 286 -3.19 -25.23 -20.22
N ARG A 287 -3.99 -24.49 -20.99
CA ARG A 287 -3.65 -24.09 -22.36
C ARG A 287 -3.92 -22.62 -22.61
N PHE A 288 -2.93 -21.93 -23.17
CA PHE A 288 -3.13 -20.63 -23.79
C PHE A 288 -3.90 -20.81 -25.11
N GLU A 289 -5.11 -20.26 -25.16
CA GLU A 289 -5.95 -20.23 -26.37
C GLU A 289 -6.04 -18.82 -26.98
N GLY A 290 -5.27 -17.86 -26.46
CA GLY A 290 -5.23 -16.51 -27.00
C GLY A 290 -4.52 -16.46 -28.36
N ASP A 291 -4.92 -15.49 -29.18
CA ASP A 291 -4.27 -15.21 -30.45
C ASP A 291 -3.10 -14.23 -30.24
N VAL A 292 -1.87 -14.71 -30.41
CA VAL A 292 -0.66 -13.89 -30.27
C VAL A 292 -0.62 -12.76 -31.32
N ASP A 293 -1.21 -12.99 -32.50
CA ASP A 293 -1.24 -11.98 -33.57
C ASP A 293 -2.19 -10.82 -33.21
N SER A 294 -3.13 -11.05 -32.28
CA SER A 294 -4.01 -10.02 -31.72
C SER A 294 -3.38 -9.20 -30.58
N ALA A 295 -2.13 -9.49 -30.21
CA ALA A 295 -1.47 -8.88 -29.06
C ALA A 295 -1.20 -7.38 -29.24
N VAL A 296 -1.73 -6.60 -28.31
CA VAL A 296 -1.46 -5.18 -28.12
C VAL A 296 -0.46 -5.04 -26.98
N LEU A 297 0.76 -4.63 -27.33
CA LEU A 297 1.82 -4.40 -26.34
C LEU A 297 1.59 -3.09 -25.59
N PRO A 298 1.86 -3.04 -24.27
CA PRO A 298 1.75 -1.82 -23.51
C PRO A 298 2.84 -0.82 -23.91
N ALA A 299 2.54 0.47 -23.80
CA ALA A 299 3.57 1.49 -23.79
C ALA A 299 4.47 1.27 -22.56
N LEU A 300 5.77 1.07 -22.79
CA LEU A 300 6.67 0.71 -21.70
C LEU A 300 6.94 1.93 -20.80
N PRO A 301 6.71 1.80 -19.48
CA PRO A 301 6.81 2.92 -18.56
C PRO A 301 8.27 3.37 -18.43
N ARG A 302 8.46 4.68 -18.27
CA ARG A 302 9.74 5.20 -17.76
C ARG A 302 9.83 4.94 -16.26
N GLN A 303 11.04 4.76 -15.74
CA GLN A 303 11.24 4.68 -14.30
C GLN A 303 11.48 6.07 -13.71
N LEU A 304 10.76 6.38 -12.64
CA LEU A 304 11.06 7.53 -11.80
C LEU A 304 12.21 7.17 -10.86
N SER A 305 13.26 7.99 -10.83
CA SER A 305 14.46 7.71 -10.03
C SER A 305 15.08 8.99 -9.46
N GLY A 306 16.09 8.82 -8.60
CA GLY A 306 16.87 9.94 -8.06
C GLY A 306 16.02 10.94 -7.27
N ASP A 307 16.27 12.24 -7.53
CA ASP A 307 15.60 13.35 -6.84
C ASP A 307 14.10 13.41 -7.11
N ASP A 308 13.65 13.06 -8.32
CA ASP A 308 12.23 13.09 -8.67
C ASP A 308 11.44 12.07 -7.84
N LEU A 309 12.00 10.87 -7.62
CA LEU A 309 11.37 9.86 -6.77
C LEU A 309 11.36 10.29 -5.29
N ARG A 310 12.45 10.86 -4.78
CA ARG A 310 12.49 11.40 -3.41
C ARG A 310 11.44 12.48 -3.23
N THR A 311 11.36 13.41 -4.18
CA THR A 311 10.39 14.50 -4.20
C THR A 311 8.95 13.98 -4.17
N LEU A 312 8.64 12.94 -4.96
CA LEU A 312 7.32 12.30 -4.92
C LEU A 312 7.05 11.70 -3.54
N ARG A 313 8.01 10.98 -2.95
CA ARG A 313 7.83 10.32 -1.65
C ARG A 313 7.60 11.30 -0.51
N ASP A 314 8.36 12.40 -0.50
CA ASP A 314 8.20 13.48 0.48
C ASP A 314 6.83 14.15 0.34
N ALA A 315 6.42 14.43 -0.90
CA ALA A 315 5.11 15.02 -1.19
C ALA A 315 3.94 14.09 -0.79
N MET A 316 4.03 12.80 -1.08
CA MET A 316 3.04 11.81 -0.66
C MET A 316 2.93 11.73 0.86
N SER A 317 4.06 11.69 1.59
CA SER A 317 4.07 11.72 3.05
C SER A 317 3.49 13.00 3.65
N ARG A 318 3.71 14.14 3.00
CA ARG A 318 3.22 15.44 3.45
C ARG A 318 1.74 15.64 3.19
N TYR A 319 1.28 15.31 1.99
CA TYR A 319 -0.03 15.75 1.48
C TYR A 319 -1.07 14.63 1.38
N ALA A 320 -0.63 13.38 1.21
CA ALA A 320 -1.49 12.19 1.25
C ALA A 320 -1.26 11.37 2.54
N GLY A 321 -0.74 12.03 3.58
CA GLY A 321 -0.41 11.44 4.87
C GLY A 321 -1.63 11.10 5.75
N VAL A 322 -1.39 11.07 7.06
CA VAL A 322 -2.40 10.75 8.08
C VAL A 322 -3.52 11.79 8.13
N VAL A 323 -3.18 13.06 7.91
CA VAL A 323 -4.12 14.18 7.82
C VAL A 323 -3.99 14.78 6.43
N ARG A 324 -5.12 15.04 5.79
CA ARG A 324 -5.20 15.54 4.42
C ARG A 324 -6.17 16.72 4.38
N ASP A 325 -5.99 17.60 3.40
CA ASP A 325 -6.92 18.67 3.06
C ASP A 325 -6.91 18.94 1.55
N GLU A 326 -7.89 19.72 1.09
CA GLU A 326 -8.01 20.09 -0.33
C GLU A 326 -6.76 20.80 -0.87
N GLU A 327 -6.16 21.71 -0.09
CA GLU A 327 -4.97 22.47 -0.49
C GLU A 327 -3.77 21.54 -0.72
N GLY A 328 -3.46 20.69 0.25
CA GLY A 328 -2.34 19.76 0.19
C GLY A 328 -2.50 18.73 -0.93
N LEU A 329 -3.69 18.15 -1.07
CA LEU A 329 -3.97 17.18 -2.13
C LEU A 329 -3.88 17.81 -3.53
N THR A 330 -4.32 19.06 -3.69
CA THR A 330 -4.17 19.81 -4.95
C THR A 330 -2.71 20.12 -5.26
N ALA A 331 -1.92 20.51 -4.24
CA ALA A 331 -0.49 20.72 -4.40
C ALA A 331 0.25 19.43 -4.79
N LEU A 332 -0.14 18.29 -4.21
CA LEU A 332 0.38 16.98 -4.58
C LEU A 332 0.05 16.63 -6.04
N LEU A 333 -1.18 16.82 -6.48
CA LEU A 333 -1.57 16.56 -7.88
C LEU A 333 -0.80 17.43 -8.87
N THR A 334 -0.57 18.71 -8.53
CA THR A 334 0.24 19.62 -9.36
C THR A 334 1.68 19.12 -9.48
N LEU A 335 2.27 18.60 -8.40
CA LEU A 335 3.60 18.01 -8.42
C LEU A 335 3.63 16.72 -9.25
N ILE A 336 2.61 15.86 -9.11
CA ILE A 336 2.44 14.63 -9.90
C ILE A 336 2.32 14.97 -11.39
N ASP A 337 1.58 16.03 -11.77
CA ASP A 337 1.47 16.50 -13.15
C ASP A 337 2.84 16.82 -13.77
N GLY A 338 3.72 17.48 -13.02
CA GLY A 338 5.06 17.82 -13.48
C GLY A 338 6.00 16.61 -13.57
N LEU A 339 5.85 15.63 -12.66
CA LEU A 339 6.59 14.38 -12.73
C LEU A 339 6.11 13.48 -13.88
N GLU A 340 4.82 13.49 -14.18
CA GLU A 340 4.24 12.79 -15.32
C GLU A 340 4.75 13.36 -16.65
N ASP A 341 4.92 14.68 -16.76
CA ASP A 341 5.52 15.29 -17.96
C ASP A 341 6.98 14.87 -18.19
N LYS A 342 7.75 14.70 -17.10
CA LYS A 342 9.15 14.25 -17.16
C LYS A 342 9.27 12.74 -17.45
N ALA A 343 8.41 11.94 -16.84
CA ALA A 343 8.42 10.48 -16.94
C ALA A 343 7.01 9.94 -17.25
N PRO A 344 6.52 10.12 -18.50
CA PRO A 344 5.19 9.67 -18.88
C PRO A 344 5.00 8.17 -18.65
N GLY A 345 3.87 7.80 -18.05
CA GLY A 345 3.51 6.42 -17.76
C GLY A 345 4.32 5.77 -16.62
N ALA A 346 5.18 6.50 -15.90
CA ALA A 346 5.90 5.93 -14.78
C ALA A 346 4.94 5.35 -13.73
N LEU A 347 5.09 4.05 -13.42
CA LEU A 347 4.13 3.32 -12.58
C LEU A 347 3.96 3.94 -11.19
N ALA A 348 5.05 4.46 -10.60
CA ALA A 348 4.99 5.17 -9.32
C ALA A 348 4.14 6.45 -9.38
N VAL A 349 4.20 7.18 -10.49
CA VAL A 349 3.42 8.42 -10.71
C VAL A 349 1.94 8.08 -10.92
N VAL A 350 1.65 7.03 -11.70
CA VAL A 350 0.28 6.50 -11.92
C VAL A 350 -0.36 6.10 -10.59
N SER A 351 0.36 5.32 -9.76
CA SER A 351 -0.11 4.92 -8.44
C SER A 351 -0.33 6.09 -7.50
N ALA A 352 0.60 7.05 -7.46
CA ALA A 352 0.45 8.25 -6.66
C ALA A 352 -0.77 9.09 -7.08
N ARG A 353 -1.01 9.23 -8.39
CA ARG A 353 -2.18 9.94 -8.92
C ARG A 353 -3.48 9.27 -8.50
N LEU A 354 -3.58 7.94 -8.64
CA LEU A 354 -4.76 7.18 -8.20
C LEU A 354 -5.10 7.44 -6.73
N VAL A 355 -4.09 7.44 -5.85
CA VAL A 355 -4.27 7.75 -4.43
C VAL A 355 -4.73 9.20 -4.23
N ALA A 356 -4.04 10.16 -4.84
CA ALA A 356 -4.28 11.59 -4.61
C ALA A 356 -5.62 12.07 -5.18
N GLU A 357 -5.98 11.67 -6.40
CA GLU A 357 -7.25 12.00 -7.05
C GLU A 357 -8.44 11.48 -6.25
N CYS A 358 -8.42 10.20 -5.88
CA CYS A 358 -9.51 9.60 -5.11
C CYS A 358 -9.58 10.18 -3.70
N ALA A 359 -8.44 10.52 -3.09
CA ALA A 359 -8.42 11.20 -1.81
C ALA A 359 -9.00 12.62 -1.90
N LEU A 360 -8.77 13.35 -2.99
CA LEU A 360 -9.30 14.69 -3.20
C LEU A 360 -10.82 14.65 -3.42
N ARG A 361 -11.30 13.69 -4.24
CA ARG A 361 -12.72 13.51 -4.57
C ARG A 361 -13.56 13.08 -3.36
N ARG A 362 -12.99 12.30 -2.43
CA ARG A 362 -13.68 11.90 -1.20
C ARG A 362 -13.76 13.07 -0.21
N ARG A 363 -14.97 13.63 -0.07
CA ARG A 363 -15.30 14.76 0.82
C ARG A 363 -15.94 14.30 2.14
N GLU A 364 -15.30 13.35 2.80
CA GLU A 364 -15.64 12.85 4.14
C GLU A 364 -14.38 12.32 4.84
N SER A 365 -14.48 12.01 6.13
CA SER A 365 -13.44 11.28 6.87
C SER A 365 -13.96 9.91 7.29
N ARG A 366 -13.22 8.86 6.93
CA ARG A 366 -13.59 7.48 7.24
C ARG A 366 -12.33 6.61 7.37
N GLY A 367 -12.19 5.94 8.51
CA GLY A 367 -11.07 5.03 8.74
C GLY A 367 -9.71 5.71 8.54
N SER A 368 -8.86 5.15 7.67
CA SER A 368 -7.53 5.69 7.41
C SER A 368 -7.51 6.90 6.45
N HIS A 369 -8.65 7.26 5.86
CA HIS A 369 -8.81 8.47 5.08
C HIS A 369 -9.40 9.57 5.97
N TYR A 370 -8.56 10.53 6.38
CA TYR A 370 -8.99 11.65 7.22
C TYR A 370 -8.72 12.99 6.51
N ARG A 371 -9.80 13.74 6.29
CA ARG A 371 -9.84 15.07 5.68
C ARG A 371 -10.13 16.09 6.77
N SER A 372 -9.17 16.94 7.13
CA SER A 372 -9.36 17.95 8.17
C SER A 372 -10.42 19.00 7.80
N ASP A 373 -10.59 19.24 6.50
CA ASP A 373 -11.63 20.08 5.88
C ASP A 373 -12.99 19.37 5.70
N TYR A 374 -13.03 18.04 5.83
CA TYR A 374 -14.24 17.22 5.87
C TYR A 374 -14.17 16.19 7.00
N PRO A 375 -14.15 16.62 8.28
CA PRO A 375 -13.82 15.74 9.42
C PRO A 375 -14.91 14.72 9.75
N GLN A 376 -16.10 14.88 9.18
CA GLN A 376 -17.25 14.02 9.48
C GLN A 376 -17.31 12.81 8.55
N THR A 377 -17.74 11.69 9.11
CA THR A 377 -18.08 10.48 8.35
C THR A 377 -19.48 10.64 7.76
N ALA A 378 -19.63 10.41 6.46
CA ALA A 378 -20.94 10.43 5.80
C ALA A 378 -21.82 9.27 6.32
N GLY A 379 -23.15 9.48 6.31
CA GLY A 379 -24.10 8.50 6.84
C GLY A 379 -24.05 7.13 6.13
N GLN A 380 -23.78 7.13 4.82
CA GLN A 380 -23.59 5.92 4.03
C GLN A 380 -22.14 5.82 3.56
N GLY A 381 -21.51 4.67 3.81
CA GLY A 381 -20.17 4.39 3.31
C GLY A 381 -20.23 3.87 1.88
N GLU A 382 -19.55 4.56 0.97
CA GLU A 382 -19.42 4.16 -0.43
C GLU A 382 -17.98 3.84 -0.77
N ARG A 383 -17.79 2.74 -1.50
CA ARG A 383 -16.48 2.36 -2.04
C ARG A 383 -16.16 3.22 -3.25
N THR A 384 -14.89 3.55 -3.43
CA THR A 384 -14.41 4.24 -4.62
C THR A 384 -14.11 3.21 -5.69
N PHE A 385 -14.60 3.40 -6.91
CA PHE A 385 -14.22 2.63 -8.10
C PHE A 385 -13.85 3.59 -9.21
N VAL A 386 -12.71 3.36 -9.85
CA VAL A 386 -12.16 4.30 -10.83
C VAL A 386 -11.38 3.56 -11.91
N ARG A 387 -11.42 4.05 -13.15
CA ARG A 387 -10.50 3.64 -14.21
C ARG A 387 -9.45 4.71 -14.41
N TRP A 388 -8.29 4.33 -14.96
CA TRP A 388 -7.22 5.29 -15.25
C TRP A 388 -7.71 6.47 -16.09
N ALA A 389 -8.57 6.23 -17.09
CA ALA A 389 -9.13 7.29 -17.94
C ALA A 389 -9.92 8.37 -17.17
N ASP A 390 -10.45 8.05 -15.98
CA ASP A 390 -11.25 8.97 -15.15
C ASP A 390 -10.37 9.90 -14.29
N VAL A 391 -9.10 9.56 -14.14
CA VAL A 391 -8.14 10.26 -13.25
C VAL A 391 -6.87 10.68 -13.96
N ALA A 392 -6.61 10.19 -15.17
CA ALA A 392 -5.46 10.59 -15.96
C ALA A 392 -5.44 12.11 -16.11
N LYS A 393 -4.24 12.67 -16.15
CA LYS A 393 -4.06 14.10 -16.43
C LYS A 393 -4.85 14.44 -17.68
N SER A 394 -5.81 15.35 -17.56
CA SER A 394 -6.55 15.86 -18.73
C SER A 394 -5.50 16.41 -19.68
N MET A 395 -5.25 15.72 -20.79
CA MET A 395 -4.59 16.36 -21.92
C MET A 395 -5.51 17.49 -22.30
N ASN A 396 -5.11 18.74 -22.01
CA ASN A 396 -5.74 19.89 -22.65
C ASN A 396 -5.96 19.49 -24.10
N GLN A 397 -7.20 19.61 -24.57
CA GLN A 397 -7.50 19.54 -25.99
C GLN A 397 -6.49 20.47 -26.66
N VAL A 398 -5.45 19.90 -27.25
CA VAL A 398 -4.72 20.57 -28.30
C VAL A 398 -5.82 20.70 -29.34
N GLU A 399 -6.43 21.88 -29.42
CA GLU A 399 -7.23 22.26 -30.57
C GLU A 399 -6.34 21.95 -31.77
N THR A 400 -6.63 20.82 -32.41
CA THR A 400 -6.13 20.55 -33.76
C THR A 400 -6.53 21.79 -34.54
N PRO A 401 -5.60 22.60 -35.07
CA PRO A 401 -6.01 23.70 -35.90
C PRO A 401 -6.80 23.07 -37.03
N CYS A 402 -8.06 23.49 -37.16
CA CYS A 402 -8.94 23.08 -38.22
C CYS A 402 -8.23 23.40 -39.55
N LEU A 403 -7.61 22.39 -40.17
CA LEU A 403 -7.14 22.47 -41.54
C LEU A 403 -8.36 22.23 -42.44
N SER A 404 -9.23 23.23 -42.49
CA SER A 404 -10.32 23.34 -43.46
C SER A 404 -10.13 24.67 -44.20
N PRO A 405 -10.02 24.68 -45.55
CA PRO A 405 -9.88 25.91 -46.33
C PRO A 405 -11.15 26.77 -46.46
N ASP A 406 -12.29 26.38 -45.86
CA ASP A 406 -13.60 26.94 -46.28
C ASP A 406 -14.38 27.64 -45.15
N CYS A 407 -13.80 28.68 -44.53
CA CYS A 407 -14.58 29.64 -43.74
C CYS A 407 -14.40 31.07 -44.28
N LEU A 408 -14.98 31.30 -45.46
CA LEU A 408 -15.38 32.61 -45.95
C LEU A 408 -16.83 32.87 -45.51
N THR A 409 -17.09 34.13 -45.09
CA THR A 409 -18.40 34.81 -45.01
C THR A 409 -19.41 34.37 -43.94
N CYS A 410 -19.43 35.09 -42.80
CA CYS A 410 -20.45 36.08 -42.40
C CYS A 410 -20.37 36.39 -40.90
#